data_AF-A0AAD8V0P9-F1
#
_entry.id   AF-A0AAD8V0P9-F1
#
_cell.length_a   1.000
_cell.length_b   1.000
_cell.length_c   1.000
_cell.angle_alpha   90.00
_cell.angle_beta   90.00
_cell.angle_gamma   90.00
#
_symmetry.space_group_name_H-M   'P 1'
#
loop_
_entity.id
_entity.type
_entity.pdbx_description
1 polymer ?
#
loop_
_entity_poly.entity_id
_entity_poly.type
_entity_poly.pdbx_seq_one_letter_code
_entity_poly.pdbx_strand_id
1 'polypeptide(L)'
;MAAGIPMAQVAGSKTSVYCANFARDQETIVPRDPEYQSQYQSTATGYALLSNRISHFCHLKGPSLTPEAIGIVLDNSNFLSKDGRCFSFDHRANGYGRGEGFGFVLIKKLTDAIRDGDCIRAVICGTGTNQDGQTPSITQPGPDAQCALIRDTYERAGLGFEQTQFMEAHGTGTLVADPIEAGAIGETFRPSRKEPLYIGSVKFNIGHLEDATGLAGLIKIVLALEKGVIPPNADFEKVNPALDLDGLKLRIPTKAVP
;
A
#
# COMPACT_ATOMS: atom_id res chain seq x y z
N MET A 1 -22.23 4.38 5.27
CA MET A 1 -20.87 3.98 4.85
C MET A 1 -20.52 2.65 5.51
N ALA A 2 -19.49 1.93 5.06
CA ALA A 2 -19.08 0.65 5.68
C ALA A 2 -18.73 0.78 7.18
N ALA A 3 -18.38 1.99 7.64
CA ALA A 3 -18.16 2.32 9.06
C ALA A 3 -19.47 2.54 9.86
N GLY A 4 -20.65 2.38 9.27
CA GLY A 4 -21.93 2.64 9.94
C GLY A 4 -22.27 4.12 10.16
N ILE A 5 -21.29 5.03 10.01
CA ILE A 5 -21.45 6.46 10.22
C ILE A 5 -22.14 7.12 9.00
N PRO A 6 -23.30 7.78 9.17
CA PRO A 6 -23.96 8.54 8.11
C PRO A 6 -23.20 9.82 7.77
N MET A 7 -23.23 10.24 6.50
CA MET A 7 -22.56 11.49 6.08
C MET A 7 -23.12 12.72 6.81
N ALA A 8 -24.42 12.72 7.13
CA ALA A 8 -25.06 13.78 7.90
C ALA A 8 -24.46 13.96 9.31
N GLN A 9 -23.88 12.90 9.90
CA GLN A 9 -23.25 12.97 11.23
C GLN A 9 -21.85 13.59 11.18
N VAL A 10 -21.18 13.53 10.03
CA VAL A 10 -19.81 14.06 9.84
C VAL A 10 -19.79 15.38 9.09
N ALA A 11 -20.88 15.76 8.42
CA ALA A 11 -21.00 17.06 7.78
C ALA A 11 -20.81 18.20 8.82
N GLY A 12 -19.97 19.17 8.51
CA GLY A 12 -19.60 20.28 9.38
C GLY A 12 -18.53 19.94 10.44
N SER A 13 -18.12 18.67 10.55
CA SER A 13 -17.12 18.26 11.54
C SER A 13 -15.70 18.68 11.16
N LYS A 14 -14.77 18.60 12.11
CA LYS A 14 -13.32 18.78 11.89
C LYS A 14 -12.66 17.53 11.30
N THR A 15 -13.36 16.76 10.46
CA THR A 15 -12.78 15.60 9.77
C THR A 15 -11.83 16.08 8.66
N SER A 16 -10.60 15.59 8.70
CA SER A 16 -9.58 15.82 7.68
C SER A 16 -9.76 14.89 6.48
N VAL A 17 -9.29 15.30 5.31
CA VAL A 17 -9.22 14.46 4.11
C VAL A 17 -7.77 14.36 3.63
N TYR A 18 -7.30 13.13 3.44
CA TYR A 18 -6.02 12.83 2.82
C TYR A 18 -6.28 11.95 1.60
N CYS A 19 -5.94 12.43 0.40
CA CYS A 19 -6.18 11.71 -0.86
C CYS A 19 -4.87 11.63 -1.64
N ALA A 20 -4.47 10.43 -2.06
CA ALA A 20 -3.35 10.24 -2.97
C ALA A 20 -3.88 9.96 -4.38
N ASN A 21 -3.14 10.37 -5.41
CA ASN A 21 -3.48 10.12 -6.79
C ASN A 21 -2.21 10.06 -7.65
N PHE A 22 -2.13 9.06 -8.53
CA PHE A 22 -0.92 8.87 -9.34
C PHE A 22 -1.08 9.45 -10.75
N ALA A 23 -2.23 9.22 -11.38
CA ALA A 23 -2.45 9.55 -12.78
C ALA A 23 -2.97 10.98 -12.98
N ARG A 24 -2.41 11.70 -13.95
CA ARG A 24 -2.83 13.07 -14.34
C ARG A 24 -3.27 13.17 -15.79
N ASP A 25 -3.63 12.04 -16.39
CA ASP A 25 -3.95 11.98 -17.82
C ASP A 25 -5.11 12.91 -18.16
N GLN A 26 -6.14 12.98 -17.31
CA GLN A 26 -7.25 13.90 -17.53
C GLN A 26 -6.85 15.38 -17.46
N GLU A 27 -5.93 15.75 -16.55
CA GLU A 27 -5.40 17.12 -16.47
C GLU A 27 -4.58 17.48 -17.71
N THR A 28 -3.89 16.51 -18.32
CA THR A 28 -3.03 16.74 -19.50
C THR A 28 -3.75 16.62 -20.84
N ILE A 29 -4.81 15.82 -20.94
CA ILE A 29 -5.57 15.57 -22.17
C ILE A 29 -6.59 16.69 -22.41
N VAL A 30 -7.37 17.06 -21.39
CA VAL A 30 -8.48 18.02 -21.54
C VAL A 30 -8.02 19.38 -22.10
N PRO A 31 -6.88 19.98 -21.69
CA PRO A 31 -6.44 21.25 -22.28
C PRO A 31 -5.96 21.15 -23.73
N ARG A 32 -5.70 19.93 -24.27
CA ARG A 32 -5.27 19.75 -25.66
C ARG A 32 -6.38 20.00 -26.66
N ASP A 33 -7.64 19.97 -26.21
CA ASP A 33 -8.80 20.34 -27.00
C ASP A 33 -9.32 21.72 -26.55
N PRO A 34 -9.01 22.80 -27.30
CA PRO A 34 -9.44 24.14 -26.94
C PRO A 34 -10.96 24.33 -27.02
N GLU A 35 -11.71 23.49 -27.72
CA GLU A 35 -13.18 23.57 -27.79
C GLU A 35 -13.86 22.99 -26.55
N TYR A 36 -13.15 22.14 -25.78
CA TYR A 36 -13.65 21.49 -24.57
C TYR A 36 -13.14 22.13 -23.25
N GLN A 37 -12.50 23.30 -23.31
CA GLN A 37 -12.03 23.99 -22.12
C GLN A 37 -13.18 24.55 -21.27
N SER A 38 -13.50 23.81 -20.21
CA SER A 38 -14.47 24.23 -19.21
C SER A 38 -13.87 25.28 -18.26
N GLN A 39 -14.68 26.28 -17.88
CA GLN A 39 -14.32 27.24 -16.82
C GLN A 39 -14.01 26.58 -15.47
N TYR A 40 -14.47 25.34 -15.26
CA TYR A 40 -14.22 24.56 -14.05
C TYR A 40 -13.02 23.61 -14.16
N GLN A 41 -12.29 23.64 -15.26
CA GLN A 41 -11.23 22.66 -15.52
C GLN A 41 -10.16 22.65 -14.41
N SER A 42 -9.67 23.83 -14.01
CA SER A 42 -8.68 23.95 -12.93
C SER A 42 -9.19 23.37 -11.61
N THR A 43 -10.49 23.54 -11.30
CA THR A 43 -11.10 23.01 -10.08
C THR A 43 -11.50 21.55 -10.18
N ALA A 44 -11.70 21.03 -11.39
CA ALA A 44 -12.08 19.65 -11.66
C ALA A 44 -10.86 18.71 -11.69
N THR A 45 -9.77 19.11 -12.35
CA THR A 45 -8.60 18.23 -12.57
C THR A 45 -7.38 18.60 -11.74
N GLY A 46 -7.39 19.75 -11.05
CA GLY A 46 -6.25 20.20 -10.25
C GLY A 46 -5.92 19.24 -9.12
N TYR A 47 -4.67 18.75 -9.10
CA TYR A 47 -4.17 17.78 -8.12
C TYR A 47 -4.37 18.21 -6.67
N ALA A 48 -3.97 19.45 -6.36
CA ALA A 48 -4.12 20.05 -5.04
C ALA A 48 -5.58 20.16 -4.58
N LEU A 49 -6.54 20.05 -5.51
CA LEU A 49 -7.96 20.18 -5.22
C LEU A 49 -8.67 18.85 -4.99
N LEU A 50 -8.04 17.70 -5.24
CA LEU A 50 -8.68 16.38 -5.03
C LEU A 50 -9.23 16.23 -3.60
N SER A 51 -8.39 16.45 -2.59
CA SER A 51 -8.81 16.41 -1.19
C SER A 51 -9.83 17.49 -0.86
N ASN A 52 -9.66 18.70 -1.42
CA ASN A 52 -10.61 19.81 -1.22
C ASN A 52 -11.99 19.52 -1.82
N ARG A 53 -12.07 18.81 -2.95
CA ARG A 53 -13.33 18.44 -3.59
C ARG A 53 -14.13 17.50 -2.70
N ILE A 54 -13.47 16.51 -2.11
CA ILE A 54 -14.09 15.59 -1.15
C ILE A 54 -14.56 16.37 0.07
N SER A 55 -13.72 17.23 0.65
CA SER A 55 -14.09 18.07 1.79
C SER A 55 -15.25 19.01 1.48
N HIS A 56 -15.26 19.64 0.30
CA HIS A 56 -16.33 20.53 -0.12
C HIS A 56 -17.65 19.76 -0.29
N PHE A 57 -17.62 18.66 -1.03
CA PHE A 57 -18.81 17.83 -1.31
C PHE A 57 -19.41 17.22 -0.03
N CYS A 58 -18.56 16.73 0.87
CA CYS A 58 -18.96 16.11 2.13
C CYS A 58 -19.17 17.13 3.27
N HIS A 59 -19.00 18.43 3.00
CA HIS A 59 -19.08 19.52 3.97
C HIS A 59 -18.13 19.37 5.17
N LEU A 60 -16.91 18.87 4.97
CA LEU A 60 -15.91 18.66 6.02
C LEU A 60 -15.07 19.92 6.25
N LYS A 61 -14.66 20.16 7.51
CA LYS A 61 -13.95 21.38 7.95
C LYS A 61 -12.53 21.12 8.46
N GLY A 62 -12.04 19.88 8.37
CA GLY A 62 -10.66 19.55 8.72
C GLY A 62 -9.66 19.87 7.60
N PRO A 63 -8.36 19.79 7.91
CA PRO A 63 -7.30 19.88 6.91
C PRO A 63 -7.52 18.94 5.72
N SER A 64 -7.20 19.43 4.53
CA SER A 64 -7.26 18.66 3.29
C SER A 64 -5.87 18.65 2.66
N LEU A 65 -5.32 17.47 2.42
CA LEU A 65 -3.96 17.30 1.90
C LEU A 65 -3.95 16.22 0.82
N THR A 66 -3.43 16.56 -0.35
CA THR A 66 -3.15 15.60 -1.41
C THR A 66 -1.63 15.38 -1.47
N PRO A 67 -1.06 14.31 -0.88
CA PRO A 67 0.36 14.01 -1.04
C PRO A 67 0.64 13.74 -2.51
N GLU A 68 1.62 14.41 -3.11
CA GLU A 68 1.98 14.21 -4.52
C GLU A 68 2.97 13.06 -4.64
N ALA A 69 2.60 12.02 -5.39
CA ALA A 69 3.53 11.06 -5.93
C ALA A 69 3.80 11.44 -7.39
N ILE A 70 5.06 11.68 -7.74
CA ILE A 70 5.42 11.94 -9.14
C ILE A 70 5.28 10.63 -9.91
N GLY A 71 4.30 10.59 -10.81
CA GLY A 71 4.19 9.54 -11.80
C GLY A 71 5.40 9.53 -12.72
N ILE A 72 6.31 8.57 -12.52
CA ILE A 72 7.41 8.33 -13.47
C ILE A 72 6.78 7.74 -14.73
N VAL A 73 7.25 8.15 -15.91
CA VAL A 73 6.92 7.47 -17.16
C VAL A 73 7.66 6.13 -17.18
N LEU A 74 6.95 5.04 -16.91
CA LEU A 74 7.56 3.73 -16.60
C LEU A 74 7.79 2.87 -17.85
N ASP A 75 7.14 3.17 -18.97
CA ASP A 75 7.22 2.38 -20.22
C ASP A 75 8.64 2.30 -20.80
N ASN A 76 9.43 3.36 -20.68
CA ASN A 76 10.82 3.38 -21.16
C ASN A 76 11.85 2.88 -20.13
N SER A 77 11.39 2.39 -18.97
CA SER A 77 12.23 2.10 -17.82
C SER A 77 12.32 0.59 -17.51
N ASN A 78 11.76 -0.28 -18.37
CA ASN A 78 11.73 -1.75 -18.21
C ASN A 78 11.14 -2.25 -16.86
N PHE A 79 10.27 -1.45 -16.22
CA PHE A 79 9.62 -1.86 -14.96
C PHE A 79 8.37 -2.72 -15.17
N LEU A 80 7.78 -2.67 -16.37
CA LEU A 80 6.56 -3.40 -16.68
C LEU A 80 6.85 -4.87 -17.01
N SER A 81 6.03 -5.75 -16.46
CA SER A 81 5.99 -7.16 -16.84
C SER A 81 5.48 -7.29 -18.27
N LYS A 82 6.13 -8.13 -19.07
CA LYS A 82 5.65 -8.48 -20.43
C LYS A 82 4.32 -9.24 -20.40
N ASP A 83 4.00 -9.87 -19.29
CA ASP A 83 2.75 -10.60 -19.08
C ASP A 83 1.65 -9.70 -18.49
N GLY A 84 1.98 -8.45 -18.16
CA GLY A 84 1.04 -7.52 -17.53
C GLY A 84 0.60 -7.97 -16.14
N ARG A 85 1.42 -8.75 -15.42
CA ARG A 85 1.12 -9.28 -14.08
C ARG A 85 2.23 -9.02 -13.09
N CYS A 86 1.90 -9.05 -11.80
CA CYS A 86 2.90 -9.02 -10.72
C CYS A 86 3.15 -10.44 -10.23
N PHE A 87 4.32 -10.99 -10.52
CA PHE A 87 4.72 -12.31 -10.03
C PHE A 87 5.55 -12.20 -8.74
N SER A 88 4.96 -11.59 -7.71
CA SER A 88 5.64 -11.28 -6.43
C SER A 88 6.28 -12.52 -5.81
N PHE A 89 7.60 -12.49 -5.66
CA PHE A 89 8.47 -13.54 -5.11
C PHE A 89 8.50 -14.86 -5.90
N ASP A 90 7.86 -14.91 -7.07
CA ASP A 90 7.75 -16.10 -7.92
C ASP A 90 8.87 -16.14 -8.96
N HIS A 91 9.24 -17.33 -9.44
CA HIS A 91 10.25 -17.52 -10.48
C HIS A 91 9.95 -16.80 -11.80
N ARG A 92 8.69 -16.43 -12.06
CA ARG A 92 8.25 -15.65 -13.23
C ARG A 92 8.43 -14.15 -13.07
N ALA A 93 8.90 -13.66 -11.91
CA ALA A 93 9.16 -12.24 -11.66
C ALA A 93 9.92 -11.59 -12.82
N ASN A 94 9.30 -10.62 -13.49
CA ASN A 94 9.85 -9.96 -14.68
C ASN A 94 9.40 -8.49 -14.81
N GLY A 95 8.93 -7.89 -13.72
CA GLY A 95 8.29 -6.59 -13.71
C GLY A 95 6.93 -6.63 -13.00
N TYR A 96 6.21 -5.51 -13.01
CA TYR A 96 4.85 -5.45 -12.49
C TYR A 96 3.81 -5.23 -13.59
N GLY A 97 2.60 -5.73 -13.38
CA GLY A 97 1.42 -5.38 -14.17
C GLY A 97 0.72 -4.16 -13.57
N ARG A 98 0.22 -3.24 -14.39
CA ARG A 98 -0.56 -2.10 -13.89
C ARG A 98 -1.96 -2.54 -13.49
N GLY A 99 -2.43 -1.98 -12.39
CA GLY A 99 -3.81 -2.14 -11.93
C GLY A 99 -4.45 -0.78 -11.71
N GLU A 100 -5.78 -0.75 -11.69
CA GLU A 100 -6.56 0.43 -11.34
C GLU A 100 -7.44 0.15 -10.13
N GLY A 101 -7.63 1.16 -9.28
CA GLY A 101 -8.52 1.03 -8.14
C GLY A 101 -8.57 2.29 -7.30
N PHE A 102 -9.64 2.41 -6.53
CA PHE A 102 -9.82 3.44 -5.53
C PHE A 102 -10.33 2.80 -4.25
N GLY A 103 -10.04 3.43 -3.12
CA GLY A 103 -10.54 3.01 -1.83
C GLY A 103 -10.42 4.15 -0.84
N PHE A 104 -11.06 4.01 0.30
CA PHE A 104 -10.87 4.90 1.44
C PHE A 104 -11.05 4.13 2.73
N VAL A 105 -10.36 4.57 3.77
CA VAL A 105 -10.56 4.11 5.15
C VAL A 105 -10.92 5.33 6.00
N LEU A 106 -11.77 5.10 6.99
CA LEU A 106 -12.04 6.09 8.02
C LEU A 106 -11.21 5.73 9.25
N ILE A 107 -10.41 6.68 9.71
CA ILE A 107 -9.54 6.50 10.88
C ILE A 107 -10.03 7.42 11.99
N LYS A 108 -10.07 6.87 13.20
CA LYS A 108 -10.44 7.56 14.42
C LYS A 108 -9.52 7.10 15.54
N LYS A 109 -9.27 7.96 16.54
CA LYS A 109 -8.59 7.51 17.75
C LYS A 109 -9.38 6.38 18.39
N LEU A 110 -8.68 5.33 18.81
CA LEU A 110 -9.30 4.13 19.39
C LEU A 110 -10.22 4.48 20.58
N THR A 111 -9.78 5.39 21.46
CA THR A 111 -10.58 5.85 22.61
C THR A 111 -11.89 6.52 22.20
N ASP A 112 -11.88 7.31 21.11
CA ASP A 112 -13.09 7.98 20.62
C ASP A 112 -13.99 6.99 19.87
N ALA A 113 -13.43 6.00 19.19
CA ALA A 113 -14.20 4.93 18.54
C ALA A 113 -14.94 4.07 19.58
N ILE A 114 -14.25 3.71 20.68
CA ILE A 114 -14.85 3.00 21.81
C ILE A 114 -15.95 3.84 22.47
N ARG A 115 -15.66 5.12 22.78
CA ARG A 115 -16.62 6.04 23.41
C ARG A 115 -17.92 6.15 22.60
N ASP A 116 -17.79 6.27 21.28
CA ASP A 116 -18.92 6.52 20.40
C ASP A 116 -19.59 5.22 19.91
N GLY A 117 -19.10 4.05 20.33
CA GLY A 117 -19.67 2.75 19.97
C GLY A 117 -19.46 2.38 18.50
N ASP A 118 -18.41 2.89 17.87
CA ASP A 118 -18.11 2.63 16.46
C ASP A 118 -17.67 1.17 16.23
N CYS A 119 -17.97 0.64 15.05
CA CYS A 119 -17.44 -0.66 14.63
C CYS A 119 -15.93 -0.54 14.31
N ILE A 120 -15.10 -1.05 15.22
CA ILE A 120 -13.64 -1.09 15.06
C ILE A 120 -13.27 -2.33 14.25
N ARG A 121 -12.79 -2.11 13.02
CA ARG A 121 -12.38 -3.18 12.09
C ARG A 121 -10.96 -3.70 12.37
N ALA A 122 -10.05 -2.78 12.72
CA ALA A 122 -8.67 -3.05 13.10
C ALA A 122 -8.08 -1.84 13.84
N VAL A 123 -6.91 -2.01 14.46
CA VAL A 123 -6.17 -0.93 15.13
C VAL A 123 -4.84 -0.73 14.42
N ILE A 124 -4.53 0.51 14.05
CA ILE A 124 -3.21 0.89 13.54
C ILE A 124 -2.32 1.20 14.75
N CYS A 125 -1.40 0.29 15.08
CA CYS A 125 -0.52 0.43 16.24
C CYS A 125 0.62 1.44 16.03
N GLY A 126 1.04 1.63 14.78
CA GLY A 126 2.11 2.56 14.44
C GLY A 126 2.26 2.72 12.93
N THR A 127 2.90 3.81 12.52
CA THR A 127 3.25 4.12 11.13
C THR A 127 4.63 4.76 11.09
N GLY A 128 5.42 4.45 10.06
CA GLY A 128 6.74 5.05 9.87
C GLY A 128 7.00 5.34 8.39
N THR A 129 7.91 6.28 8.15
CA THR A 129 8.41 6.64 6.81
C THR A 129 9.88 7.01 6.91
N ASN A 130 10.70 6.62 5.95
CA ASN A 130 12.08 7.06 5.79
C ASN A 130 12.44 7.20 4.29
N GLN A 131 13.72 7.24 3.95
CA GLN A 131 14.22 7.37 2.59
C GLN A 131 15.46 6.50 2.38
N ASP A 132 15.63 6.00 1.15
CA ASP A 132 16.72 5.10 0.78
C ASP A 132 18.10 5.78 0.78
N GLY A 133 18.14 7.11 0.63
CA GLY A 133 19.39 7.86 0.58
C GLY A 133 20.21 7.55 -0.67
N GLN A 134 21.50 7.27 -0.52
CA GLN A 134 22.39 6.95 -1.64
C GLN A 134 22.39 5.45 -1.91
N THR A 135 21.79 5.04 -3.03
CA THR A 135 21.81 3.67 -3.55
C THR A 135 22.57 3.62 -4.90
N PRO A 136 22.91 2.42 -5.43
CA PRO A 136 23.67 2.33 -6.69
C PRO A 136 22.98 2.98 -7.90
N SER A 137 21.65 3.11 -7.87
CA SER A 137 20.83 3.87 -8.82
C SER A 137 19.67 4.51 -8.08
N ILE A 138 19.24 5.70 -8.50
CA ILE A 138 18.15 6.48 -7.88
C ILE A 138 16.83 5.69 -7.71
N THR A 139 16.60 4.66 -8.53
CA THR A 139 15.40 3.80 -8.47
C THR A 139 15.64 2.43 -7.85
N GLN A 140 16.86 2.13 -7.41
CA GLN A 140 17.18 0.85 -6.78
C GLN A 140 16.87 0.92 -5.28
N PRO A 141 16.11 -0.04 -4.73
CA PRO A 141 15.71 -0.02 -3.32
C PRO A 141 16.88 -0.22 -2.37
N GLY A 142 16.83 0.46 -1.22
CA GLY A 142 17.83 0.38 -0.14
C GLY A 142 17.49 -0.68 0.92
N PRO A 143 18.20 -1.83 1.02
CA PRO A 143 17.90 -2.86 2.02
C PRO A 143 18.02 -2.36 3.46
N ASP A 144 19.10 -1.62 3.78
CA ASP A 144 19.33 -1.09 5.13
C ASP A 144 18.24 -0.09 5.54
N ALA A 145 17.75 0.72 4.58
CA ALA A 145 16.66 1.66 4.81
C ALA A 145 15.35 0.92 5.11
N GLN A 146 15.05 -0.17 4.39
CA GLN A 146 13.87 -1.00 4.69
C GLN A 146 13.98 -1.67 6.07
N CYS A 147 15.13 -2.24 6.41
CA CYS A 147 15.40 -2.79 7.75
C CYS A 147 15.21 -1.74 8.85
N ALA A 148 15.79 -0.54 8.66
CA ALA A 148 15.67 0.57 9.61
C ALA A 148 14.21 1.02 9.78
N LEU A 149 13.46 1.11 8.66
CA LEU A 149 12.05 1.49 8.69
C LEU A 149 11.20 0.49 9.49
N ILE A 150 11.39 -0.81 9.23
CA ILE A 150 10.65 -1.87 9.93
C ILE A 150 10.98 -1.80 11.43
N ARG A 151 12.25 -1.68 11.80
CA ARG A 151 12.68 -1.61 13.21
C ARG A 151 12.12 -0.38 13.94
N ASP A 152 12.30 0.81 13.39
CA ASP A 152 11.79 2.06 13.99
C ASP A 152 10.26 2.03 14.12
N THR A 153 9.55 1.50 13.12
CA THR A 153 8.08 1.41 13.18
C THR A 153 7.60 0.45 14.26
N TYR A 154 8.23 -0.72 14.39
CA TYR A 154 7.89 -1.70 15.45
C TYR A 154 8.24 -1.19 16.84
N GLU A 155 9.39 -0.53 17.00
CA GLU A 155 9.83 0.07 18.26
C GLU A 155 8.84 1.14 18.72
N ARG A 156 8.46 2.08 17.83
CA ARG A 156 7.46 3.12 18.14
C ARG A 156 6.09 2.55 18.45
N ALA A 157 5.73 1.44 17.82
CA ALA A 157 4.47 0.73 18.10
C ALA A 157 4.53 -0.10 19.39
N GLY A 158 5.71 -0.30 19.98
CA GLY A 158 5.91 -1.16 21.15
C GLY A 158 5.60 -2.65 20.87
N LEU A 159 5.80 -3.11 19.64
CA LEU A 159 5.47 -4.47 19.19
C LEU A 159 6.73 -5.33 19.03
N GLY A 160 6.63 -6.61 19.41
CA GLY A 160 7.67 -7.61 19.15
C GLY A 160 7.51 -8.29 17.79
N PHE A 161 8.62 -8.57 17.11
CA PHE A 161 8.64 -9.21 15.79
C PHE A 161 8.08 -10.65 15.78
N GLU A 162 8.12 -11.33 16.93
CA GLU A 162 7.61 -12.68 17.12
C GLU A 162 6.07 -12.76 17.05
N GLN A 163 5.37 -11.66 17.32
CA GLN A 163 3.91 -11.60 17.35
C GLN A 163 3.30 -11.48 15.95
N THR A 164 4.07 -10.99 14.98
CA THR A 164 3.59 -10.82 13.61
C THR A 164 3.46 -12.17 12.91
N GLN A 165 2.27 -12.48 12.40
CA GLN A 165 2.05 -13.74 11.68
C GLN A 165 2.15 -13.58 10.16
N PHE A 166 1.79 -12.40 9.67
CA PHE A 166 1.74 -12.09 8.25
C PHE A 166 2.24 -10.67 7.96
N MET A 167 3.01 -10.52 6.89
CA MET A 167 3.44 -9.25 6.33
C MET A 167 2.90 -9.12 4.90
N GLU A 168 2.06 -8.11 4.70
CA GLU A 168 1.71 -7.66 3.35
C GLU A 168 2.89 -6.83 2.81
N ALA A 169 3.69 -7.45 1.96
CA ALA A 169 4.86 -6.84 1.36
C ALA A 169 4.48 -5.91 0.20
N HIS A 170 5.41 -5.07 -0.21
CA HIS A 170 5.33 -4.36 -1.47
C HIS A 170 5.27 -5.39 -2.62
N GLY A 171 6.27 -6.27 -2.75
CA GLY A 171 6.30 -7.40 -3.67
C GLY A 171 5.90 -7.00 -5.09
N THR A 172 6.75 -6.25 -5.79
CA THR A 172 6.42 -5.76 -7.14
C THR A 172 6.49 -6.84 -8.21
N GLY A 173 7.15 -7.97 -7.94
CA GLY A 173 7.40 -8.98 -8.96
C GLY A 173 8.61 -8.63 -9.83
N THR A 174 9.50 -7.76 -9.35
CA THR A 174 10.72 -7.40 -10.07
C THR A 174 11.88 -8.28 -9.60
N LEU A 175 12.77 -8.64 -10.53
CA LEU A 175 13.90 -9.54 -10.26
C LEU A 175 14.85 -9.02 -9.18
N VAL A 176 14.96 -7.70 -9.02
CA VAL A 176 15.89 -7.06 -8.08
C VAL A 176 15.22 -6.67 -6.77
N ALA A 177 14.02 -6.09 -6.81
CA ALA A 177 13.40 -5.57 -5.59
C ALA A 177 12.86 -6.69 -4.70
N ASP A 178 12.30 -7.76 -5.26
CA ASP A 178 11.71 -8.85 -4.48
C ASP A 178 12.77 -9.54 -3.57
N PRO A 179 13.99 -9.87 -4.06
CA PRO A 179 15.09 -10.33 -3.20
C PRO A 179 15.52 -9.34 -2.13
N ILE A 180 15.61 -8.05 -2.46
CA ILE A 180 16.02 -7.00 -1.50
C ILE A 180 14.98 -6.89 -0.38
N GLU A 181 13.69 -6.86 -0.74
CA GLU A 181 12.61 -6.73 0.22
C GLU A 181 12.48 -7.97 1.13
N ALA A 182 12.48 -9.17 0.54
CA ALA A 182 12.45 -10.40 1.33
C ALA A 182 13.68 -10.51 2.23
N GLY A 183 14.85 -10.10 1.75
CA GLY A 183 16.08 -10.00 2.54
C GLY A 183 15.89 -9.09 3.75
N ALA A 184 15.41 -7.86 3.55
CA ALA A 184 15.21 -6.89 4.63
C ALA A 184 14.17 -7.35 5.67
N ILE A 185 13.06 -7.96 5.22
CA ILE A 185 12.08 -8.60 6.11
C ILE A 185 12.74 -9.74 6.89
N GLY A 186 13.42 -10.65 6.22
CA GLY A 186 14.08 -11.79 6.86
C GLY A 186 15.13 -11.34 7.89
N GLU A 187 16.01 -10.40 7.55
CA GLU A 187 17.01 -9.87 8.47
C GLU A 187 16.41 -9.25 9.73
N THR A 188 15.24 -8.61 9.61
CA THR A 188 14.58 -7.96 10.73
C THR A 188 13.81 -8.95 11.60
N PHE A 189 13.06 -9.86 11.00
CA PHE A 189 12.15 -10.76 11.71
C PHE A 189 12.81 -12.07 12.16
N ARG A 190 13.69 -12.67 11.35
CA ARG A 190 14.29 -14.00 11.61
C ARG A 190 14.90 -14.18 13.00
N PRO A 191 15.64 -13.20 13.58
CA PRO A 191 16.30 -13.38 14.87
C PRO A 191 15.34 -13.71 16.02
N SER A 192 14.11 -13.18 15.99
CA SER A 192 13.11 -13.35 17.06
C SER A 192 12.15 -14.52 16.83
N ARG A 193 12.31 -15.28 15.74
CA ARG A 193 11.28 -16.21 15.27
C ARG A 193 11.65 -17.68 15.39
N LYS A 194 10.70 -18.49 15.85
CA LYS A 194 10.75 -19.96 15.80
C LYS A 194 10.15 -20.48 14.50
N GLU A 195 8.93 -20.02 14.19
CA GLU A 195 8.20 -20.33 12.96
C GLU A 195 8.43 -19.25 11.89
N PRO A 196 8.36 -19.60 10.60
CA PRO A 196 8.52 -18.63 9.53
C PRO A 196 7.44 -17.54 9.58
N LEU A 197 7.79 -16.34 9.11
CA LEU A 197 6.82 -15.27 8.87
C LEU A 197 6.14 -15.50 7.52
N TYR A 198 4.81 -15.44 7.48
CA TYR A 198 4.13 -15.46 6.19
C TYR A 198 4.28 -14.10 5.50
N ILE A 199 4.65 -14.11 4.22
CA ILE A 199 4.72 -12.91 3.39
C ILE A 199 3.86 -13.08 2.15
N GLY A 200 3.25 -12.00 1.69
CA GLY A 200 2.43 -12.00 0.49
C GLY A 200 2.28 -10.62 -0.11
N SER A 201 1.65 -10.53 -1.29
CA SER A 201 1.33 -9.25 -1.92
C SER A 201 0.01 -9.34 -2.67
N VAL A 202 -0.87 -8.36 -2.46
CA VAL A 202 -2.15 -8.20 -3.16
C VAL A 202 -1.94 -7.90 -4.64
N LYS A 203 -0.75 -7.40 -5.02
CA LYS A 203 -0.43 -7.07 -6.41
C LYS A 203 -0.54 -8.27 -7.34
N PHE A 204 -0.32 -9.48 -6.81
CA PHE A 204 -0.53 -10.69 -7.60
C PHE A 204 -1.96 -10.78 -8.13
N ASN A 205 -2.95 -10.38 -7.34
CA ASN A 205 -4.38 -10.47 -7.66
C ASN A 205 -4.87 -9.34 -8.56
N ILE A 206 -4.42 -8.11 -8.30
CA ILE A 206 -5.04 -6.89 -8.86
C ILE A 206 -4.05 -5.96 -9.56
N GLY A 207 -2.79 -6.38 -9.71
CA GLY A 207 -1.72 -5.56 -10.25
C GLY A 207 -1.22 -4.50 -9.29
N HIS A 208 -0.27 -3.70 -9.76
CA HIS A 208 0.24 -2.55 -9.06
C HIS A 208 -0.70 -1.35 -9.30
N LEU A 209 -1.49 -1.03 -8.28
CA LEU A 209 -2.43 0.09 -8.24
C LEU A 209 -1.77 1.45 -7.97
N GLU A 210 -0.44 1.52 -8.12
CA GLU A 210 0.35 2.74 -7.83
C GLU A 210 0.00 3.28 -6.42
N ASP A 211 -0.50 4.50 -6.31
CA ASP A 211 -0.88 5.16 -5.05
C ASP A 211 -1.94 4.42 -4.23
N ALA A 212 -2.84 3.67 -4.88
CA ALA A 212 -3.88 2.92 -4.18
C ALA A 212 -3.39 1.56 -3.64
N THR A 213 -2.16 1.15 -3.97
CA THR A 213 -1.59 -0.15 -3.58
C THR A 213 -1.52 -0.31 -2.06
N GLY A 214 -1.01 0.70 -1.35
CA GLY A 214 -0.87 0.63 0.11
C GLY A 214 -2.23 0.46 0.79
N LEU A 215 -3.26 1.11 0.27
CA LEU A 215 -4.61 1.01 0.79
C LEU A 215 -5.26 -0.34 0.48
N ALA A 216 -5.03 -0.90 -0.70
CA ALA A 216 -5.49 -2.25 -1.04
C ALA A 216 -4.84 -3.30 -0.13
N GLY A 217 -3.54 -3.17 0.15
CA GLY A 217 -2.83 -4.03 1.11
C GLY A 217 -3.40 -3.89 2.53
N LEU A 218 -3.67 -2.67 3.00
CA LEU A 218 -4.30 -2.43 4.29
C LEU A 218 -5.69 -3.08 4.37
N ILE A 219 -6.53 -2.93 3.34
CA ILE A 219 -7.86 -3.55 3.28
C ILE A 219 -7.74 -5.08 3.30
N LYS A 220 -6.80 -5.67 2.57
CA LYS A 220 -6.51 -7.11 2.61
C LYS A 220 -6.15 -7.57 4.03
N ILE A 221 -5.29 -6.84 4.74
CA ILE A 221 -4.91 -7.15 6.13
C ILE A 221 -6.12 -7.08 7.07
N VAL A 222 -6.94 -6.04 6.96
CA VAL A 222 -8.16 -5.93 7.77
C VAL A 222 -9.09 -7.12 7.54
N LEU A 223 -9.32 -7.49 6.27
CA LEU A 223 -10.15 -8.65 5.94
C LEU A 223 -9.53 -9.97 6.45
N ALA A 224 -8.19 -10.12 6.37
CA ALA A 224 -7.50 -11.29 6.91
C ALA A 224 -7.68 -11.42 8.43
N LEU A 225 -7.56 -10.31 9.17
CA LEU A 225 -7.79 -10.26 10.62
C LEU A 225 -9.22 -10.63 10.99
N GLU A 226 -10.22 -10.08 10.28
CA GLU A 226 -11.63 -10.37 10.54
C GLU A 226 -12.03 -11.81 10.25
N LYS A 227 -11.40 -12.42 9.24
CA LYS A 227 -11.64 -13.81 8.89
C LYS A 227 -10.80 -14.78 9.69
N GLY A 228 -9.78 -14.30 10.40
CA GLY A 228 -8.80 -15.15 11.08
C GLY A 228 -8.09 -16.08 10.09
N VAL A 229 -7.78 -15.58 8.89
CA VAL A 229 -7.17 -16.37 7.82
C VAL A 229 -6.19 -15.52 7.03
N ILE A 230 -4.97 -16.02 6.85
CA ILE A 230 -4.01 -15.49 5.90
C ILE A 230 -4.39 -16.00 4.50
N PRO A 231 -4.76 -15.12 3.56
CA PRO A 231 -5.14 -15.55 2.21
C PRO A 231 -3.91 -16.05 1.44
N PRO A 232 -4.08 -16.99 0.50
CA PRO A 232 -3.00 -17.42 -0.37
C PRO A 232 -2.54 -16.28 -1.28
N ASN A 233 -1.26 -16.28 -1.65
CA ASN A 233 -0.78 -15.60 -2.84
C ASN A 233 -1.36 -16.33 -4.06
N ALA A 234 -2.19 -15.63 -4.85
CA ALA A 234 -2.80 -16.19 -6.03
C ALA A 234 -1.75 -16.68 -7.04
N ASP A 235 -2.09 -17.74 -7.79
CA ASP A 235 -1.31 -18.39 -8.84
C ASP A 235 0.21 -18.54 -8.58
N PHE A 236 0.66 -18.59 -7.33
CA PHE A 236 2.07 -18.78 -6.99
C PHE A 236 2.49 -20.21 -7.34
N GLU A 237 3.53 -20.34 -8.17
CA GLU A 237 4.01 -21.63 -8.68
C GLU A 237 5.27 -22.08 -7.95
N LYS A 238 6.30 -21.24 -7.98
CA LYS A 238 7.62 -21.57 -7.43
C LYS A 238 8.32 -20.29 -7.00
N VAL A 239 9.07 -20.39 -5.90
CA VAL A 239 9.92 -19.31 -5.41
C VAL A 239 10.96 -18.87 -6.46
N ASN A 240 11.19 -17.56 -6.53
CA ASN A 240 12.31 -17.00 -7.28
C ASN A 240 13.63 -17.63 -6.81
N PRO A 241 14.46 -18.22 -7.71
CA PRO A 241 15.73 -18.85 -7.32
C PRO A 241 16.73 -17.94 -6.61
N ALA A 242 16.58 -16.62 -6.71
CA ALA A 242 17.37 -15.64 -5.98
C ALA A 242 16.96 -15.48 -4.50
N LEU A 243 15.87 -16.12 -4.06
CA LEU A 243 15.35 -16.07 -2.70
C LEU A 243 15.63 -17.36 -1.93
N ASP A 244 16.31 -17.23 -0.79
CA ASP A 244 16.42 -18.28 0.21
C ASP A 244 15.38 -18.08 1.33
N LEU A 245 14.14 -18.52 1.07
CA LEU A 245 13.04 -18.36 2.03
C LEU A 245 13.30 -19.08 3.36
N ASP A 246 13.91 -20.27 3.31
CA ASP A 246 14.19 -21.07 4.50
C ASP A 246 15.26 -20.39 5.37
N GLY A 247 16.36 -19.93 4.75
CA GLY A 247 17.40 -19.16 5.43
C GLY A 247 16.89 -17.84 6.00
N LEU A 248 15.92 -17.20 5.34
CA LEU A 248 15.26 -15.98 5.81
C LEU A 248 14.14 -16.22 6.83
N LYS A 249 13.76 -17.48 7.10
CA LYS A 249 12.56 -17.87 7.87
C LYS A 249 11.29 -17.16 7.38
N LEU A 250 11.08 -17.19 6.06
CA LEU A 250 9.90 -16.66 5.41
C LEU A 250 9.11 -17.78 4.73
N ARG A 251 7.81 -17.57 4.54
CA ARG A 251 6.95 -18.53 3.84
C ARG A 251 5.91 -17.80 3.02
N ILE A 252 5.68 -18.26 1.79
CA ILE A 252 4.62 -17.73 0.92
C ILE A 252 3.41 -18.67 1.03
N PRO A 253 2.23 -18.16 1.43
CA PRO A 253 1.05 -19.00 1.55
C PRO A 253 0.52 -19.36 0.16
N THR A 254 0.50 -20.63 -0.21
CA THR A 254 -0.15 -21.13 -1.45
C THR A 254 -1.59 -21.62 -1.21
N LYS A 255 -1.98 -21.72 0.06
CA LYS A 255 -3.33 -22.04 0.52
C LYS A 255 -3.69 -21.11 1.67
N ALA A 256 -4.97 -20.99 1.98
CA ALA A 256 -5.44 -20.28 3.16
C ALA A 256 -4.82 -20.89 4.44
N VAL A 257 -4.25 -20.05 5.30
CA VAL A 257 -3.65 -20.45 6.59
C VAL A 257 -4.50 -19.88 7.72
N PRO A 258 -5.06 -20.71 8.61
CA PRO A 258 -5.77 -20.25 9.82
C PRO A 258 -4.86 -19.55 10.84
#